data_AF-A0A5M3XPG2-F1
#
_entry.id   AF-A0A5M3XPG2-F1
#
_cell.length_a   1.000
_cell.length_b   1.000
_cell.length_c   1.000
_cell.angle_alpha   90.00
_cell.angle_beta   90.00
_cell.angle_gamma   90.00
#
_symmetry.space_group_name_H-M   'P 1'
#
loop_
_entity.id
_entity.type
_entity.pdbx_description
1 polymer ?
#
loop_
_entity_poly.entity_id
_entity_poly.type
_entity_poly.pdbx_seq_one_letter_code
_entity_poly.pdbx_strand_id
1 'polypeptide(L)'
;MGEHRFVFGVDPVVLFRFSALTYNAHRIHFDHRFAAAEGYADLVVHGPLQIVLMAELFRRYGRDLVGPEFRYRLLVLAVGPQRLTVATAGPDAAEVYDGERRRVAEGSASRS
;
A
#
# COMPACT_ATOMS: atom_id res chain seq x y z
N MET A 1 -17.02 7.08 -16.38
CA MET A 1 -15.68 6.63 -15.94
C MET A 1 -15.92 5.70 -14.76
N GLY A 2 -15.60 4.41 -14.88
CA GLY A 2 -16.06 3.38 -13.95
C GLY A 2 -15.29 3.40 -12.64
N GLU A 3 -15.97 3.04 -11.54
CA GLU A 3 -15.28 2.75 -10.29
C GLU A 3 -14.43 1.49 -10.46
N HIS A 4 -13.21 1.58 -9.99
CA HIS A 4 -12.12 0.75 -10.42
C HIS A 4 -11.36 0.33 -9.17
N ARG A 5 -11.40 -0.97 -8.84
CA ARG A 5 -10.79 -1.50 -7.62
C ARG A 5 -10.19 -2.90 -7.80
N PHE A 6 -9.22 -3.23 -6.95
CA PHE A 6 -8.80 -4.62 -6.72
C PHE A 6 -8.46 -4.86 -5.26
N VAL A 7 -8.35 -6.13 -4.89
CA VAL A 7 -7.96 -6.56 -3.54
C VAL A 7 -6.63 -7.29 -3.60
N PHE A 8 -5.75 -6.98 -2.66
CA PHE A 8 -4.43 -7.60 -2.51
C PHE A 8 -4.28 -8.20 -1.11
N GLY A 9 -3.95 -9.47 -1.03
CA GLY A 9 -3.64 -10.13 0.24
C GLY A 9 -2.22 -9.79 0.68
N VAL A 10 -2.07 -9.34 1.91
CA VAL A 10 -0.77 -9.20 2.57
C VAL A 10 -0.66 -10.22 3.68
N ASP A 11 0.46 -10.91 3.72
CA ASP A 11 0.82 -11.90 4.72
C ASP A 11 2.34 -11.78 5.00
N PRO A 12 2.88 -12.47 6.02
CA PRO A 12 4.30 -12.35 6.37
C PRO A 12 5.25 -12.72 5.22
N VAL A 13 4.85 -13.60 4.29
CA VAL A 13 5.66 -13.99 3.13
C VAL A 13 5.74 -12.85 2.13
N VAL A 14 4.62 -12.19 1.84
CA VAL A 14 4.58 -10.99 0.99
C VAL A 14 5.42 -9.88 1.61
N LEU A 15 5.26 -9.61 2.90
CA LEU A 15 6.02 -8.55 3.59
C LEU A 15 7.52 -8.84 3.59
N PHE A 16 7.93 -10.07 3.89
CA PHE A 16 9.32 -10.49 3.82
C PHE A 16 9.91 -10.32 2.40
N ARG A 17 9.19 -10.79 1.37
CA ARG A 17 9.63 -10.68 -0.03
C ARG A 17 9.75 -9.22 -0.47
N PHE A 18 8.80 -8.37 -0.08
CA PHE A 18 8.86 -6.94 -0.40
C PHE A 18 10.05 -6.26 0.29
N SER A 19 10.32 -6.59 1.56
CA SER A 19 11.53 -6.15 2.27
C SER A 19 12.81 -6.56 1.54
N ALA A 20 12.91 -7.82 1.11
CA ALA A 20 14.07 -8.31 0.37
C ALA A 20 14.23 -7.62 -1.00
N LEU A 21 13.13 -7.48 -1.76
CA LEU A 21 13.14 -6.87 -3.10
C LEU A 21 13.54 -5.39 -3.06
N THR A 22 13.12 -4.67 -2.01
CA THR A 22 13.33 -3.22 -1.88
C THR A 22 14.54 -2.87 -1.02
N TYR A 23 15.29 -3.87 -0.54
CA TYR A 23 16.35 -3.70 0.45
C TYR A 23 15.89 -2.93 1.71
N ASN A 24 14.60 -3.04 2.06
CA ASN A 24 14.04 -2.43 3.26
C ASN A 24 14.11 -3.43 4.42
N ALA A 25 15.23 -3.40 5.15
CA ALA A 25 15.53 -4.30 6.25
C ALA A 25 14.89 -3.91 7.59
N HIS A 26 13.94 -2.97 7.63
CA HIS A 26 13.30 -2.59 8.89
C HIS A 26 12.47 -3.74 9.45
N ARG A 27 12.82 -4.19 10.65
CA ARG A 27 12.32 -5.45 11.25
C ARG A 27 10.83 -5.46 11.58
N ILE A 28 10.21 -4.29 11.71
CA ILE A 28 8.75 -4.15 11.94
C ILE A 28 7.91 -4.84 10.84
N HIS A 29 8.51 -5.13 9.69
CA HIS A 29 7.84 -5.75 8.55
C HIS A 29 7.91 -7.28 8.54
N PHE A 30 8.81 -7.91 9.30
CA PHE A 30 9.05 -9.36 9.21
C PHE A 30 9.44 -10.05 10.53
N ASP A 31 9.60 -9.31 11.62
CA ASP A 31 9.92 -9.85 12.95
C ASP A 31 8.86 -9.41 13.96
N HIS A 32 7.97 -10.33 14.33
CA HIS A 32 6.86 -10.05 15.25
C HIS A 32 7.33 -9.61 16.64
N ARG A 33 8.46 -10.16 17.13
CA ARG A 33 8.97 -9.78 18.46
C ARG A 33 9.51 -8.36 18.44
N PHE A 34 10.21 -7.99 17.37
CA PHE A 34 10.69 -6.62 17.19
C PHE A 34 9.54 -5.64 16.98
N ALA A 35 8.55 -5.99 16.14
CA ALA A 35 7.37 -5.16 15.92
C ALA A 35 6.61 -4.89 17.23
N ALA A 36 6.42 -5.92 18.06
CA ALA A 36 5.81 -5.77 19.38
C ALA A 36 6.64 -4.90 20.33
N ALA A 37 7.98 -5.03 20.31
CA ALA A 37 8.87 -4.18 21.10
C ALA A 37 8.82 -2.70 20.70
N GLU A 38 8.52 -2.41 19.42
CA GLU A 38 8.27 -1.07 18.89
C GLU A 38 6.82 -0.59 19.11
N GLY A 39 5.99 -1.38 19.80
CA GLY A 39 4.61 -1.00 20.16
C GLY A 39 3.56 -1.28 19.09
N TYR A 40 3.90 -2.03 18.03
CA TYR A 40 2.93 -2.43 17.02
C TYR A 40 2.17 -3.69 17.42
N ALA A 41 0.88 -3.72 17.10
CA ALA A 41 0.01 -4.87 17.40
C ALA A 41 0.37 -6.13 16.57
N ASP A 42 0.98 -5.94 15.39
CA ASP A 42 1.47 -7.01 14.51
C ASP A 42 2.48 -6.42 13.49
N LEU A 43 2.95 -7.21 12.53
CA LEU A 43 3.83 -6.74 11.44
C LEU A 43 3.20 -5.58 10.69
N VAL A 44 3.97 -4.51 10.52
CA VAL A 44 3.51 -3.31 9.82
C VAL A 44 3.60 -3.52 8.31
N VAL A 45 2.54 -3.23 7.58
CA VAL A 45 2.56 -3.25 6.12
C VAL A 45 3.35 -2.05 5.60
N HIS A 46 4.27 -2.27 4.65
CA HIS A 46 5.08 -1.19 4.09
C HIS A 46 4.20 -0.11 3.46
N GLY A 47 4.45 1.15 3.83
CA GLY A 47 3.93 2.30 3.08
C GLY A 47 4.25 2.23 1.58
N PRO A 48 5.52 1.96 1.19
CA PRO A 48 5.89 1.77 -0.22
C PRO A 48 5.13 0.69 -0.97
N LEU A 49 4.73 -0.40 -0.30
CA LEU A 49 3.88 -1.42 -0.93
C LEU A 49 2.52 -0.82 -1.33
N GLN A 50 1.91 -0.03 -0.45
CA GLN A 50 0.63 0.63 -0.74
C GLN A 50 0.75 1.61 -1.92
N ILE A 51 1.88 2.31 -2.06
CA ILE A 51 2.15 3.18 -3.22
C ILE A 51 2.24 2.37 -4.51
N VAL A 52 3.00 1.27 -4.51
CA VAL A 52 3.10 0.36 -5.67
C VAL A 52 1.74 -0.19 -6.06
N LEU A 53 0.90 -0.52 -5.08
CA LEU A 53 -0.47 -0.97 -5.33
C LEU A 53 -1.36 0.12 -5.95
N MET A 54 -1.23 1.38 -5.53
CA MET A 54 -1.91 2.51 -6.19
C MET A 54 -1.37 2.76 -7.61
N ALA A 55 -0.07 2.64 -7.84
CA ALA A 55 0.51 2.74 -9.18
C ALA A 55 0.01 1.59 -10.10
N GLU A 56 -0.06 0.37 -9.56
CA GLU A 56 -0.64 -0.79 -10.25
C GLU A 56 -2.12 -0.58 -10.58
N LEU A 57 -2.88 0.05 -9.68
CA LEU A 57 -4.26 0.48 -9.92
C LEU A 57 -4.32 1.35 -11.18
N PHE A 58 -3.56 2.45 -11.21
CA PHE A 58 -3.53 3.36 -12.36
C PHE A 58 -3.11 2.64 -13.65
N ARG A 59 -2.06 1.80 -13.59
CA ARG A 59 -1.59 1.01 -14.74
C ARG A 59 -2.69 0.11 -15.32
N ARG A 60 -3.46 -0.58 -14.46
CA ARG A 60 -4.59 -1.44 -14.87
C ARG A 60 -5.69 -0.66 -15.59
N TYR A 61 -5.81 0.63 -15.33
CA TYR A 61 -6.80 1.50 -15.96
C TYR A 61 -6.24 2.32 -17.11
N GLY A 62 -5.14 1.86 -17.70
CA GLY A 62 -4.58 2.42 -18.93
C GLY A 62 -3.80 3.71 -18.71
N ARG A 63 -3.44 4.03 -17.47
CA ARG A 63 -2.61 5.19 -17.17
C ARG A 63 -1.15 4.85 -17.41
N ASP A 64 -0.49 5.67 -18.20
CA ASP A 64 0.97 5.63 -18.30
C ASP A 64 1.59 6.14 -16.99
N LEU A 65 2.52 5.36 -16.44
CA LEU A 65 3.25 5.67 -15.23
C LEU A 65 4.54 6.46 -15.51
N VAL A 66 4.92 6.66 -16.78
CA VAL A 66 6.13 7.39 -17.17
C VAL A 66 5.85 8.90 -17.26
N GLY A 67 6.45 9.66 -16.33
CA GLY A 67 6.41 11.12 -16.33
C GLY A 67 5.42 11.80 -15.36
N PRO A 68 4.34 11.18 -14.86
CA PRO A 68 3.58 11.76 -13.76
C PRO A 68 4.38 11.86 -12.46
N GLU A 69 4.14 12.94 -11.71
CA GLU A 69 4.51 13.04 -10.31
C GLU A 69 3.52 12.22 -9.47
N PHE A 70 4.04 11.35 -8.61
CA PHE A 70 3.25 10.58 -7.65
C PHE A 70 3.30 11.23 -6.28
N ARG A 71 2.13 11.64 -5.78
CA ARG A 71 1.96 12.12 -4.40
C ARG A 71 1.18 11.10 -3.60
N TYR A 72 1.56 10.91 -2.35
CA TYR A 72 0.87 9.98 -1.46
C TYR A 72 0.92 10.46 -0.02
N ARG A 73 -0.03 9.98 0.78
CA ARG A 73 -0.05 10.17 2.22
C ARG A 73 -0.48 8.87 2.89
N LEU A 74 0.30 8.44 3.87
CA LEU A 74 -0.08 7.36 4.79
C LEU A 74 -0.89 8.00 5.92
N LEU A 75 -2.10 7.48 6.17
CA LEU A 75 -3.05 8.06 7.13
C LEU A 75 -3.00 7.33 8.46
N VAL A 76 -3.05 5.99 8.40
CA VAL A 76 -2.97 5.11 9.56
C VAL A 76 -2.24 3.82 9.16
N LEU A 77 -1.73 3.10 10.15
CA LEU A 77 -1.00 1.85 9.91
C LEU A 77 -1.95 0.71 9.56
N ALA A 78 -1.62 -0.01 8.50
CA ALA A 78 -2.14 -1.36 8.27
C ALA A 78 -1.17 -2.35 8.93
N VAL A 79 -1.70 -3.25 9.77
CA VAL A 79 -0.92 -4.23 10.53
C VAL A 79 -1.45 -5.66 10.37
N GLY A 80 -0.55 -6.63 10.38
CA GLY A 80 -0.88 -8.05 10.34
C GLY A 80 -1.40 -8.57 8.99
N PRO A 81 -1.62 -9.90 8.89
CA PRO A 81 -2.16 -10.52 7.68
C PRO A 81 -3.58 -10.03 7.38
N GLN A 82 -3.80 -9.49 6.18
CA GLN A 82 -5.09 -8.89 5.83
C GLN A 82 -5.28 -8.73 4.32
N ARG A 83 -6.42 -8.18 3.93
CA ARG A 83 -6.74 -7.81 2.56
C ARG A 83 -6.79 -6.29 2.43
N LEU A 84 -5.92 -5.74 1.60
CA LEU A 84 -5.97 -4.34 1.22
C LEU A 84 -6.88 -4.17 0.01
N THR A 85 -7.85 -3.26 0.10
CA THR A 85 -8.65 -2.84 -1.06
C THR A 85 -8.08 -1.55 -1.62
N VAL A 86 -7.76 -1.55 -2.90
CA VAL A 86 -7.19 -0.39 -3.62
C VAL A 86 -8.23 0.05 -4.63
N ALA A 87 -8.65 1.32 -4.57
CA ALA A 87 -9.75 1.83 -5.37
C ALA A 87 -9.47 3.23 -5.89
N THR A 88 -10.07 3.57 -7.04
CA THR A 88 -10.05 4.93 -7.58
C THR A 88 -10.89 5.86 -6.72
N ALA A 89 -10.36 7.04 -6.41
CA ALA A 89 -11.07 8.13 -5.73
C ALA A 89 -11.31 9.34 -6.64
N GLY A 90 -10.91 9.24 -7.91
CA GLY A 90 -11.06 10.26 -8.94
C GLY A 90 -10.25 9.90 -10.19
N PRO A 91 -10.23 10.76 -11.22
CA PRO A 91 -9.49 10.49 -12.46
C PRO A 91 -8.00 10.21 -12.22
N ASP A 92 -7.42 10.93 -11.26
CA ASP A 92 -5.99 10.93 -10.92
C ASP A 92 -5.69 10.42 -9.51
N ALA A 93 -6.71 9.93 -8.78
CA ALA A 93 -6.61 9.66 -7.35
C ALA A 93 -6.93 8.20 -7.01
N ALA A 94 -6.24 7.67 -6.01
CA ALA A 94 -6.40 6.33 -5.49
C ALA A 94 -6.39 6.34 -3.96
N GLU A 95 -7.10 5.39 -3.38
CA GLU A 95 -7.18 5.16 -1.94
C GLU A 95 -6.96 3.68 -1.63
N VAL A 96 -6.39 3.42 -0.45
CA VAL A 96 -6.15 2.07 0.07
C VAL A 96 -6.90 1.93 1.39
N TYR A 97 -7.61 0.81 1.53
CA TYR A 97 -8.41 0.47 2.69
C TYR A 97 -7.93 -0.85 3.30
N ASP A 98 -7.91 -0.95 4.63
CA ASP A 98 -7.62 -2.20 5.35
C ASP A 98 -8.83 -3.15 5.41
N GLY A 99 -8.65 -4.30 6.05
CA GLY A 99 -9.71 -5.30 6.24
C GLY A 99 -10.91 -4.79 7.05
N GLU A 100 -10.74 -3.74 7.86
CA GLU A 100 -11.79 -3.07 8.63
C GLU A 100 -12.43 -1.91 7.85
N ARG A 101 -12.05 -1.73 6.58
CA ARG A 101 -12.50 -0.65 5.70
C ARG A 101 -12.10 0.75 6.17
N ARG A 102 -11.05 0.86 6.99
CA ARG A 102 -10.43 2.15 7.32
C ARG A 102 -9.51 2.55 6.19
N ARG A 103 -9.53 3.83 5.80
CA ARG A 103 -8.63 4.35 4.77
C ARG A 103 -7.23 4.49 5.36
N VAL A 104 -6.28 3.69 4.87
CA VAL A 104 -4.91 3.61 5.38
C VAL A 104 -3.93 4.48 4.59
N ALA A 105 -4.22 4.72 3.31
CA ALA A 105 -3.44 5.61 2.46
C ALA A 105 -4.29 6.23 1.36
N GLU A 106 -3.80 7.33 0.83
CA GLU A 106 -4.32 8.00 -0.36
C GLU A 106 -3.16 8.46 -1.24
N GLY A 107 -3.42 8.63 -2.53
CA GLY A 107 -2.42 9.16 -3.45
C GLY A 107 -3.02 9.66 -4.74
N SER A 108 -2.21 10.41 -5.48
CA SER A 108 -2.55 10.92 -6.80
C SER A 108 -1.36 10.84 -7.76
N ALA A 109 -1.67 10.81 -9.05
CA ALA A 109 -0.70 10.86 -10.13
C ALA A 109 -1.05 12.01 -11.07
N SER A 110 -0.22 13.05 -11.15
CA SER A 110 -0.47 14.22 -12.01
C SER A 110 0.74 14.49 -12.90
N ARG A 111 0.50 14.92 -14.16
CA ARG A 111 1.56 15.50 -14.99
C ARG A 111 1.67 16.99 -14.67
N SER A 112 2.90 17.48 -14.52
CA SER A 112 3.22 18.91 -14.40
C SER A 112 2.91 19.66 -15.68
#